data_AF-A0A9P0G3S7-F1
#
_entry.id   AF-A0A9P0G3S7-F1
#
_cell.length_a   1.000
_cell.length_b   1.000
_cell.length_c   1.000
_cell.angle_alpha   90.00
_cell.angle_beta   90.00
_cell.angle_gamma   90.00
#
_symmetry.space_group_name_H-M   'P 1'
#
loop_
_entity.id
_entity.type
_entity.pdbx_description
1 polymer ?
#
loop_
_entity_poly.entity_id
_entity_poly.type
_entity_poly.pdbx_seq_one_letter_code
_entity_poly.pdbx_strand_id
1 'polypeptide(L)'
;MIFYSVSIVMIHPVLQFFNSLDPRIQFTLEVENNRRINFFDMALIRMGHVVTCKWYQQPSSSGRYLNFLSVRPYTYKKNVAVNLVRRILGLTHVGFRKGVIRTGKKLLAENCYPPALINWVFSEVSNSMNNGTSPKLPRPAIDSSKYCPAICSTIV
;
A
#
# COMPACT_ATOMS: atom_id res chain seq x y z
N MET A 1 -9.16 -12.63 -1.88
CA MET A 1 -9.52 -12.16 -3.23
C MET A 1 -8.81 -13.03 -4.24
N ILE A 2 -9.52 -13.52 -5.26
CA ILE A 2 -8.99 -14.46 -6.27
C ILE A 2 -8.97 -13.72 -7.60
N PHE A 3 -7.82 -13.72 -8.29
CA PHE A 3 -7.69 -13.21 -9.64
C PHE A 3 -7.63 -14.39 -10.61
N TYR A 4 -8.48 -14.36 -11.64
CA TYR A 4 -8.55 -15.41 -12.64
C TYR A 4 -8.72 -14.78 -14.03
N SER A 5 -8.08 -15.39 -15.03
CA SER A 5 -8.25 -15.00 -16.43
C SER A 5 -9.15 -16.01 -17.11
N VAL A 6 -10.21 -15.52 -17.73
CA VAL A 6 -11.33 -16.31 -18.22
C VAL A 6 -12.01 -15.57 -19.37
N SER A 7 -12.61 -16.30 -20.30
CA SER A 7 -13.46 -15.73 -21.34
C SER A 7 -14.63 -14.96 -20.72
N ILE A 8 -14.97 -13.78 -21.24
CA ILE A 8 -16.04 -12.92 -20.71
C ILE A 8 -17.37 -13.67 -20.50
N VAL A 9 -17.67 -14.63 -21.38
CA VAL A 9 -18.89 -15.45 -21.36
C VAL A 9 -18.97 -16.35 -20.12
N MET A 10 -17.83 -16.78 -19.58
CA MET A 10 -17.74 -17.70 -18.45
C MET A 10 -17.75 -17.01 -17.09
N ILE A 11 -17.72 -15.67 -17.06
CA ILE A 11 -17.61 -14.90 -15.81
C ILE A 11 -18.80 -15.14 -14.86
N HIS A 12 -20.04 -15.05 -15.36
CA HIS A 12 -21.23 -15.29 -14.54
C HIS A 12 -21.39 -16.76 -14.10
N PRO A 13 -21.21 -17.77 -14.97
CA PRO A 13 -21.17 -19.17 -14.55
C PRO A 13 -20.17 -19.46 -13.43
N VAL A 14 -18.97 -18.89 -13.52
CA VAL A 14 -17.93 -19.06 -12.48
C VAL A 14 -18.36 -18.44 -11.16
N LEU A 15 -18.91 -17.21 -11.18
CA LEU A 15 -19.44 -16.57 -9.97
C LEU A 15 -20.56 -17.38 -9.33
N GLN A 16 -21.50 -17.88 -10.13
CA GLN A 16 -22.61 -18.70 -9.63
C GLN A 16 -22.11 -20.01 -9.02
N PHE A 17 -21.13 -20.66 -9.65
CA PHE A 17 -20.48 -21.85 -9.11
C PHE A 17 -19.84 -21.55 -7.74
N PHE A 18 -19.05 -20.48 -7.61
CA PHE A 18 -18.45 -20.10 -6.33
C PHE A 18 -19.50 -19.81 -5.25
N ASN A 19 -20.58 -19.11 -5.60
CA ASN A 19 -21.66 -18.78 -4.67
C ASN A 19 -22.53 -19.98 -4.28
N SER A 20 -22.44 -21.08 -5.03
CA SER A 20 -23.14 -22.34 -4.72
C SER A 20 -22.41 -23.20 -3.67
N LEU A 21 -21.12 -22.92 -3.40
CA LEU A 21 -20.29 -23.74 -2.52
C LEU A 21 -20.65 -23.64 -1.04
N ASP A 22 -20.96 -22.44 -0.54
CA ASP A 22 -21.42 -22.21 0.84
C ASP A 22 -22.39 -21.01 0.87
N PRO A 23 -23.64 -21.18 1.35
CA PRO A 23 -24.61 -20.09 1.41
C PRO A 23 -24.20 -18.95 2.35
N ARG A 24 -23.27 -19.19 3.28
CA ARG A 24 -22.76 -18.17 4.22
C ARG A 24 -21.65 -17.32 3.63
N ILE A 25 -21.02 -17.75 2.53
CA ILE A 25 -19.93 -17.05 1.87
C ILE A 25 -20.36 -16.73 0.44
N GLN A 26 -20.67 -15.46 0.18
CA GLN A 26 -21.03 -14.99 -1.14
C GLN A 26 -19.89 -14.15 -1.72
N PHE A 27 -19.45 -14.55 -2.90
CA PHE A 27 -18.46 -13.85 -3.69
C PHE A 27 -19.13 -12.76 -4.52
N THR A 28 -18.36 -11.69 -4.72
CA THR A 28 -18.66 -10.62 -5.66
C THR A 28 -17.60 -10.62 -6.75
N LEU A 29 -17.92 -9.96 -7.86
CA LEU A 29 -17.07 -9.92 -9.04
C LEU A 29 -16.72 -8.47 -9.37
N GLU A 30 -15.43 -8.25 -9.66
CA GLU A 30 -14.96 -7.05 -10.33
C GLU A 30 -14.41 -7.42 -11.70
N VAL A 31 -14.94 -6.80 -12.75
CA VAL A 31 -14.48 -7.02 -14.13
C VAL A 31 -13.44 -5.97 -14.48
N GLU A 32 -12.42 -6.39 -15.20
CA GLU A 32 -11.41 -5.50 -15.73
C GLU A 32 -12.01 -4.41 -16.62
N ASN A 33 -11.62 -3.16 -16.38
CA ASN A 33 -12.01 -2.01 -17.19
C ASN A 33 -10.77 -1.37 -17.81
N ASN A 34 -10.77 -1.16 -19.13
CA ASN A 34 -9.65 -0.56 -19.86
C ASN A 34 -8.29 -1.22 -19.58
N ARG A 35 -8.28 -2.55 -19.53
CA ARG A 35 -7.09 -3.37 -19.20
C ARG A 35 -6.57 -3.16 -17.77
N ARG A 36 -7.42 -2.69 -16.86
CA ARG A 36 -7.05 -2.35 -15.48
C ARG A 36 -8.07 -2.85 -14.47
N ILE A 37 -7.56 -3.29 -13.32
CA ILE A 37 -8.34 -3.56 -12.11
C ILE A 37 -7.64 -2.85 -10.96
N ASN A 38 -8.37 -2.02 -10.23
CA ASN A 38 -7.84 -1.39 -9.02
C ASN A 38 -8.09 -2.32 -7.84
N PHE A 39 -7.04 -2.62 -7.07
CA PHE A 39 -7.13 -3.41 -5.86
C PHE A 39 -6.26 -2.80 -4.78
N PHE A 40 -6.91 -2.38 -3.69
CA PHE A 40 -6.25 -1.76 -2.54
C PHE A 40 -5.33 -0.61 -2.98
N ASP A 41 -4.04 -0.67 -2.64
CA ASP A 41 -3.03 0.33 -3.01
C ASP A 41 -2.40 0.13 -4.41
N MET A 42 -3.01 -0.68 -5.26
CA MET A 42 -2.46 -1.05 -6.56
C MET A 42 -3.50 -0.98 -7.67
N ALA A 43 -3.02 -0.68 -8.87
CA ALA A 43 -3.72 -0.94 -10.10
C ALA A 43 -2.98 -2.07 -10.80
N LEU A 44 -3.67 -3.18 -11.03
CA LEU A 44 -3.25 -4.24 -11.93
C LEU A 44 -3.51 -3.77 -13.36
N ILE A 45 -2.52 -3.89 -14.23
CA ILE A 45 -2.55 -3.40 -15.60
C ILE A 45 -2.13 -4.55 -16.52
N ARG A 46 -3.05 -5.02 -17.37
CA ARG A 46 -2.75 -6.04 -18.37
C ARG A 46 -2.02 -5.43 -19.56
N MET A 47 -0.81 -5.93 -19.82
CA MET A 47 0.03 -5.60 -20.97
C MET A 47 0.26 -6.86 -21.79
N GLY A 48 -0.59 -7.10 -22.80
CA GLY A 48 -0.59 -8.36 -23.55
C GLY A 48 -0.93 -9.54 -22.64
N HIS A 49 -0.02 -10.51 -22.56
CA HIS A 49 -0.14 -11.71 -21.71
C HIS A 49 0.45 -11.53 -20.31
N VAL A 50 0.98 -10.35 -19.97
CA VAL A 50 1.60 -10.07 -18.67
C VAL A 50 0.73 -9.12 -17.87
N VAL A 51 0.62 -9.35 -16.56
CA VAL A 51 0.02 -8.41 -15.61
C VAL A 51 1.13 -7.65 -14.92
N THR A 52 1.05 -6.33 -14.96
CA THR A 52 1.96 -5.43 -14.25
C THR A 52 1.20 -4.66 -13.18
N CYS A 53 1.92 -4.17 -12.17
CA CYS A 53 1.31 -3.41 -11.08
C CYS A 53 1.81 -1.97 -11.08
N LYS A 54 0.95 -1.06 -10.64
CA LYS A 54 1.29 0.33 -10.37
C LYS A 54 0.68 0.70 -9.02
N TRP A 55 1.44 1.36 -8.15
CA TRP A 55 0.86 1.93 -6.94
C TRP A 55 -0.27 2.89 -7.32
N TYR A 56 -1.40 2.69 -6.66
CA TYR A 56 -2.63 3.40 -6.90
C TYR A 56 -3.16 3.94 -5.59
N GLN A 57 -3.64 5.17 -5.64
CA GLN A 57 -4.34 5.80 -4.54
C GLN A 57 -5.75 6.08 -5.04
N GLN A 58 -6.74 5.57 -4.31
CA GLN A 58 -8.14 5.76 -4.67
C GLN A 58 -8.47 7.26 -4.76
N PRO A 59 -9.30 7.71 -5.72
CA PRO A 59 -9.65 9.13 -5.87
C PRO A 59 -10.29 9.74 -4.63
N SER A 60 -10.97 8.94 -3.81
CA SER A 60 -11.56 9.34 -2.53
C SER A 60 -10.55 9.44 -1.38
N SER A 61 -9.29 9.05 -1.60
CA SER A 61 -8.27 9.13 -0.57
C SER A 61 -7.95 10.60 -0.25
N SER A 62 -7.98 10.95 1.03
CA SER A 62 -7.64 12.29 1.50
C SER A 62 -6.16 12.65 1.36
N GLY A 63 -5.29 11.66 1.09
CA GLY A 63 -3.84 11.86 1.03
C GLY A 63 -3.19 12.29 2.34
N ARG A 64 -3.90 12.16 3.47
CA ARG A 64 -3.38 12.56 4.78
C ARG A 64 -2.50 11.47 5.37
N TYR A 65 -1.24 11.83 5.65
CA TYR A 65 -0.28 11.04 6.40
C TYR A 65 0.05 11.76 7.71
N LEU A 66 0.92 11.16 8.52
CA LEU A 66 1.45 11.84 9.71
C LEU A 66 2.14 13.14 9.29
N ASN A 67 1.55 14.28 9.64
CA ASN A 67 2.11 15.59 9.33
C ASN A 67 3.48 15.76 10.01
N PHE A 68 4.46 16.24 9.24
CA PHE A 68 5.83 16.40 9.72
C PHE A 68 5.98 17.44 10.84
N LEU A 69 5.09 18.42 10.91
CA LEU A 69 5.08 19.48 11.93
C LEU A 69 4.38 19.06 13.23
N SER A 70 3.79 17.85 13.28
CA SER A 70 3.13 17.35 14.50
C SER A 70 4.13 17.11 15.65
N VAL A 71 3.65 16.98 16.88
CA VAL A 71 4.48 16.72 18.09
C VAL A 71 5.17 15.34 18.07
N ARG A 72 4.83 14.46 17.12
CA ARG A 72 5.35 13.09 17.09
C ARG A 72 6.88 13.05 16.90
N PRO A 73 7.58 12.08 17.50
CA PRO A 73 9.03 11.97 17.36
C PRO A 73 9.43 11.80 15.90
N TYR A 74 10.62 12.32 15.56
CA TYR A 74 11.17 12.30 14.21
C TYR A 74 11.19 10.89 13.60
N THR A 75 11.52 9.87 14.39
CA THR A 75 11.58 8.47 13.95
C THR A 75 10.26 7.99 13.35
N TYR A 76 9.12 8.36 13.93
CA TYR A 76 7.80 7.96 13.40
C TYR A 76 7.51 8.63 12.06
N LYS A 77 7.81 9.93 11.94
CA LYS A 77 7.64 10.68 10.69
C LYS A 77 8.52 10.10 9.59
N LYS A 78 9.81 9.89 9.89
CA LYS A 78 10.75 9.24 8.97
C LYS A 78 10.24 7.86 8.54
N ASN A 79 9.76 7.04 9.46
CA ASN A 79 9.22 5.72 9.13
C ASN A 79 7.98 5.78 8.24
N VAL A 80 7.09 6.76 8.43
CA VAL A 80 5.94 6.98 7.55
C VAL A 80 6.41 7.26 6.12
N ALA A 81 7.37 8.18 5.94
CA ALA A 81 7.93 8.47 4.62
C ALA A 81 8.60 7.24 3.99
N VAL A 82 9.44 6.53 4.74
CA VAL A 82 10.14 5.33 4.26
C VAL A 82 9.16 4.23 3.84
N ASN A 83 8.13 3.95 4.65
CA ASN A 83 7.14 2.92 4.34
C ASN A 83 6.28 3.30 3.13
N LEU A 84 5.93 4.57 2.98
CA LEU A 84 5.24 5.05 1.79
C LEU A 84 6.09 4.86 0.53
N VAL A 85 7.37 5.25 0.58
CA VAL A 85 8.28 5.10 -0.56
C VAL A 85 8.52 3.62 -0.91
N ARG A 86 8.67 2.75 0.10
CA ARG A 86 8.76 1.30 -0.12
C ARG A 86 7.53 0.75 -0.82
N ARG A 87 6.33 1.14 -0.39
CA ARG A 87 5.07 0.76 -1.07
C ARG A 87 5.03 1.27 -2.50
N ILE A 88 5.36 2.54 -2.72
CA ILE A 88 5.38 3.15 -4.06
C ILE A 88 6.28 2.35 -4.99
N LEU A 89 7.53 2.08 -4.59
CA LEU A 89 8.48 1.47 -5.51
C LEU A 89 8.36 -0.05 -5.60
N GLY A 90 7.95 -0.71 -4.52
CA GLY A 90 7.75 -2.16 -4.45
C GLY A 90 6.50 -2.62 -5.20
N LEU A 91 5.42 -1.83 -5.19
CA LEU A 91 4.17 -2.16 -5.87
C LEU A 91 4.12 -1.66 -7.32
N THR A 92 5.10 -0.85 -7.74
CA THR A 92 5.12 -0.24 -9.07
C THR A 92 6.17 -0.86 -9.97
N HIS A 93 5.73 -1.40 -11.10
CA HIS A 93 6.58 -1.85 -12.19
C HIS A 93 7.50 -0.72 -12.68
N VAL A 94 8.74 -1.06 -13.03
CA VAL A 94 9.81 -0.10 -13.37
C VAL A 94 9.38 0.95 -14.40
N GLY A 95 8.61 0.54 -15.42
CA GLY A 95 8.12 1.43 -16.48
C GLY A 95 7.20 2.56 -16.01
N PHE A 96 6.55 2.43 -14.84
CA PHE A 96 5.63 3.44 -14.32
C PHE A 96 6.23 4.28 -13.18
N ARG A 97 7.44 3.95 -12.69
CA ARG A 97 8.01 4.55 -11.47
C ARG A 97 8.18 6.06 -11.56
N LYS A 98 8.64 6.60 -12.69
CA LYS A 98 8.90 8.06 -12.84
C LYS A 98 7.65 8.89 -12.49
N GLY A 99 6.49 8.51 -13.00
CA GLY A 99 5.23 9.21 -12.74
C GLY A 99 4.78 9.06 -11.28
N VAL A 100 4.87 7.84 -10.74
CA VAL A 100 4.42 7.55 -9.37
C VAL A 100 5.33 8.19 -8.32
N ILE A 101 6.65 8.21 -8.53
CA ILE A 101 7.60 8.90 -7.66
C ILE A 101 7.23 10.37 -7.54
N ARG A 102 6.90 11.03 -8.66
CA ARG A 102 6.46 12.44 -8.64
C ARG A 102 5.21 12.62 -7.78
N THR A 103 4.22 11.74 -7.92
CA THR A 103 3.01 11.76 -7.08
C THR A 103 3.34 11.55 -5.60
N GLY A 104 4.19 10.58 -5.27
CA GLY A 104 4.61 10.32 -3.89
C GLY A 104 5.39 11.46 -3.24
N LYS A 105 6.28 12.13 -4.00
CA LYS A 105 6.98 13.33 -3.52
C LYS A 105 6.01 14.46 -3.22
N LYS A 106 5.04 14.71 -4.12
CA LYS A 106 3.99 15.71 -3.92
C LYS A 106 3.18 15.41 -2.64
N LEU A 107 2.77 14.16 -2.46
CA LEU A 107 2.00 13.70 -1.30
C LEU A 107 2.74 13.91 0.03
N LEU A 108 4.04 13.64 0.08
CA LEU A 108 4.86 13.92 1.27
C LEU A 108 5.02 15.43 1.50
N ALA A 109 5.20 16.22 0.44
CA ALA A 109 5.31 17.67 0.55
C ALA A 109 4.01 18.31 1.09
N GLU A 110 2.85 17.83 0.64
CA GLU A 110 1.53 18.24 1.15
C GLU A 110 1.33 17.89 2.64
N ASN A 111 2.08 16.90 3.15
CA ASN A 111 2.12 16.55 4.58
C ASN A 111 3.31 17.22 5.32
N CYS A 112 3.84 18.31 4.77
CA CYS A 112 4.90 19.15 5.32
C CYS A 112 6.28 18.48 5.47
N TYR A 113 6.54 17.37 4.77
CA TYR A 113 7.87 16.74 4.84
C TYR A 113 8.93 17.61 4.14
N PRO A 114 10.11 17.80 4.75
CA PRO A 114 11.18 18.60 4.14
C PRO A 114 11.66 18.01 2.81
N PRO A 115 11.88 18.83 1.75
CA PRO A 115 12.34 18.34 0.45
C PRO A 115 13.63 17.52 0.51
N ALA A 116 14.58 17.91 1.36
CA ALA A 116 15.83 17.18 1.58
C ALA A 116 15.55 15.75 2.10
N LEU A 117 14.67 15.61 3.09
CA LEU A 117 14.27 14.31 3.64
C LEU A 117 13.54 13.47 2.58
N ILE A 118 12.62 14.07 1.83
CA ILE A 118 11.90 13.38 0.75
C ILE A 118 12.90 12.80 -0.24
N ASN A 119 13.81 13.61 -0.77
CA ASN A 119 14.80 13.16 -1.76
C ASN A 119 15.71 12.06 -1.19
N TRP A 120 16.18 12.23 0.05
CA TRP A 120 16.99 11.23 0.75
C TRP A 120 16.26 9.89 0.90
N VAL A 121 14.99 9.88 1.32
CA VAL A 121 14.22 8.63 1.47
C VAL A 121 14.05 7.91 0.13
N PHE A 122 13.76 8.65 -0.94
CA PHE A 122 13.62 8.05 -2.28
C PHE A 122 14.92 7.44 -2.79
N SER A 123 16.06 8.11 -2.60
CA SER A 123 17.37 7.54 -2.97
C SER A 123 17.71 6.32 -2.13
N GLU A 124 17.51 6.41 -0.81
CA GLU A 124 17.86 5.34 0.13
C GLU A 124 17.09 4.05 -0.15
N VAL A 125 15.77 4.16 -0.30
CA VAL A 125 14.93 2.98 -0.58
C VAL A 125 15.23 2.42 -1.97
N SER A 126 15.46 3.27 -2.98
CA SER A 126 15.84 2.83 -4.32
C SER A 126 17.14 2.03 -4.31
N ASN A 127 18.15 2.53 -3.59
CA ASN A 127 19.44 1.86 -3.46
C ASN A 127 19.32 0.53 -2.71
N SER A 128 18.58 0.50 -1.60
CA SER A 128 18.34 -0.72 -0.81
C SER A 128 17.66 -1.83 -1.62
N MET A 129 16.70 -1.51 -2.49
CA MET A 129 16.07 -2.52 -3.34
C MET A 129 17.00 -3.04 -4.43
N ASN A 130 17.87 -2.20 -4.99
CA ASN A 130 18.84 -2.63 -5.99
C ASN A 130 19.91 -3.57 -5.39
N ASN A 131 20.25 -3.36 -4.12
CA ASN A 131 21.30 -4.12 -3.44
C ASN A 131 20.80 -5.43 -2.80
N GLY A 132 19.56 -5.87 -3.09
CA GLY A 132 19.01 -7.14 -2.59
C GLY A 132 18.91 -7.27 -1.05
N THR A 133 19.19 -6.19 -0.32
CA THR A 133 19.22 -6.18 1.15
C THR A 133 17.83 -5.82 1.62
N SER A 134 17.00 -6.83 1.88
CA SER A 134 15.76 -6.66 2.64
C SER A 134 16.13 -5.96 3.96
N PRO A 135 15.73 -4.71 4.20
CA PRO A 135 15.97 -4.08 5.49
C PRO A 135 15.11 -4.83 6.50
N LYS A 136 15.75 -5.57 7.42
CA LYS A 136 15.07 -6.04 8.62
C LYS A 136 14.57 -4.79 9.32
N LEU A 137 13.25 -4.58 9.30
CA LEU A 137 12.63 -3.64 10.24
C LEU A 137 13.12 -4.09 11.62
N PRO A 138 13.79 -3.22 12.41
CA PRO A 138 13.97 -3.52 13.81
C PRO A 138 12.55 -3.73 14.33
N ARG A 139 12.25 -4.96 14.72
CA ARG A 139 11.02 -5.26 15.45
C ARG A 139 11.08 -4.33 16.66
N PRO A 140 10.14 -3.37 16.83
CA PRO A 140 10.16 -2.57 18.03
C PRO A 140 10.10 -3.57 19.19
N ALA A 141 11.12 -3.58 20.03
CA ALA A 141 11.03 -4.25 21.31
C ALA A 141 9.83 -3.60 22.00
N ILE A 142 8.76 -4.37 22.18
CA ILE A 142 7.61 -3.94 22.96
C ILE A 142 8.15 -3.90 24.38
N ASP A 143 8.61 -2.74 24.80
CA ASP A 143 8.91 -2.46 26.19
C ASP A 143 7.58 -2.31 26.91
N SER A 144 7.10 -3.42 27.47
CA SER A 144 5.86 -3.50 28.26
C SER A 144 5.87 -2.56 29.46
N SER A 145 7.03 -2.00 29.86
CA SER A 145 7.12 -1.00 30.94
C SER A 145 6.64 0.40 30.54
N LYS A 146 6.44 0.68 29.24
CA LYS A 146 5.97 1.98 28.74
C LYS A 146 4.47 2.06 28.48
N TYR A 147 3.74 0.96 28.71
CA TYR A 147 2.29 0.96 28.68
C TYR A 147 1.80 1.17 30.11
N CYS A 148 1.05 2.25 30.37
CA CYS A 148 0.32 2.40 31.61
C CYS A 148 -0.56 1.15 31.81
N PRO A 149 -0.42 0.41 32.92
CA PRO A 149 -1.41 -0.62 33.24
C PRO A 149 -2.75 0.11 33.42
N ALA A 150 -3.72 -0.26 32.58
CA ALA A 150 -5.08 0.20 32.74
C ALA A 150 -5.52 -0.11 34.17
N ILE A 151 -6.04 0.90 34.86
CA ILE A 151 -6.57 0.81 36.22
C ILE A 151 -7.65 -0.26 36.20
N CYS A 152 -7.38 -1.38 36.88
CA CYS A 152 -8.40 -2.31 37.31
C CYS A 152 -9.13 -1.64 38.46
N SER A 153 -10.28 -1.01 38.19
CA SER A 153 -11.24 -0.66 39.22
C SER A 153 -12.48 -1.51 39.01
N THR A 154 -12.54 -2.56 39.81
CA THR A 154 -13.70 -3.34 40.21
C THR A 154 -14.98 -2.49 40.25
N ILE A 155 -15.96 -2.88 39.44
CA ILE A 155 -17.36 -2.54 39.70
C ILE A 155 -17.93 -3.71 40.48
N VAL A 156 -18.31 -3.44 41.73
CA VAL A 156 -19.47 -4.08 42.37
C VAL A 156 -20.66 -3.19 42.05
#